data_AF-A0A7H0GZ53-F1
#
_entry.id   AF-A0A7H0GZ53-F1
#
_cell.length_a   1.000
_cell.length_b   1.000
_cell.length_c   1.000
_cell.angle_alpha   90.00
_cell.angle_beta   90.00
_cell.angle_gamma   90.00
#
_symmetry.space_group_name_H-M   'P 1'
#
loop_
_entity.id
_entity.type
_entity.pdbx_description
1 polymer ?
#
loop_
_entity_poly.entity_id
_entity_poly.type
_entity_poly.pdbx_seq_one_letter_code
_entity_poly.pdbx_strand_id
1 'polypeptide(L)'
;MFNFAALLSKETIIYYAPFYLVVLVWDMARRQNYRFWLTAVALGGVLLAAYLLYYHALTGDSLYRIHLIERTNEFMKSSNYLHGLRHELLGRLTWQPIAFFVEIGLAPAFLLAGVAALSWCRKRLSSEAGFWLGLLLVTLACYWLGSTSLVQYTPITLLPRMTTPLLPPLCIAAGFGLREVVNSGWGRVWIGVLLLVAALWMHNLMSLVYGGLGLYFAGSVLLARLKVSLMWFQTGTPFYPLLTTLALAGSLALLPVRTMLLSSETSYFSQALLIQKYLPASTTRGHVFVNDHLARQYPFYYDFQVPLGLTYYPYKIASSICPEPNQRSWFILNLTTTNTQRQSGIFDRFPRRRLVAQEGYVQLYEVELEQ
;
A
#
# COMPACT_ATOMS: atom_id res chain seq x y z
N MET A 1 -11.70 -16.15 -3.02
CA MET A 1 -12.19 -15.07 -2.13
C MET A 1 -11.90 -15.33 -0.64
N PHE A 2 -12.20 -16.51 -0.10
CA PHE A 2 -11.91 -16.86 1.31
C PHE A 2 -10.42 -16.79 1.72
N ASN A 3 -9.49 -17.18 0.84
CA ASN A 3 -8.06 -17.06 1.13
C ASN A 3 -7.57 -15.61 1.28
N PHE A 4 -8.20 -14.66 0.58
CA PHE A 4 -7.83 -13.25 0.65
C PHE A 4 -8.37 -12.60 1.93
N ALA A 5 -9.61 -12.95 2.32
CA ALA A 5 -10.19 -12.55 3.60
C ALA A 5 -9.43 -13.16 4.80
N ALA A 6 -8.98 -14.42 4.69
CA ALA A 6 -8.17 -15.08 5.72
C ALA A 6 -6.75 -14.50 5.83
N LEU A 7 -6.11 -14.14 4.72
CA LEU A 7 -4.80 -13.46 4.72
C LEU A 7 -4.89 -12.03 5.27
N LEU A 8 -5.88 -11.24 4.84
CA LEU A 8 -6.13 -9.89 5.34
C LEU A 8 -6.54 -9.87 6.82
N SER A 9 -7.31 -10.88 7.26
CA SER A 9 -7.69 -11.02 8.66
C SER A 9 -6.48 -11.37 9.54
N LYS A 10 -5.51 -12.13 9.01
CA LYS A 10 -4.34 -12.56 9.78
C LYS A 10 -3.45 -11.39 10.18
N GLU A 11 -3.21 -10.43 9.28
CA GLU A 11 -2.40 -9.25 9.62
C GLU A 11 -3.20 -8.31 10.54
N THR A 12 -4.46 -8.01 10.20
CA THR A 12 -5.29 -7.06 10.95
C THR A 12 -5.50 -7.47 12.41
N ILE A 13 -5.77 -8.76 12.68
CA ILE A 13 -6.03 -9.21 14.05
C ILE A 13 -4.80 -9.05 14.95
N ILE A 14 -3.59 -9.20 14.41
CA ILE A 14 -2.35 -9.04 15.18
C ILE A 14 -2.21 -7.58 15.66
N TYR A 15 -2.56 -6.60 14.84
CA TYR A 15 -2.52 -5.19 15.23
C TYR A 15 -3.63 -4.83 16.24
N TYR A 16 -4.79 -5.47 16.16
CA TYR A 16 -5.95 -5.12 16.98
C TYR A 16 -5.99 -5.89 18.30
N ALA A 17 -5.38 -7.08 18.35
CA ALA A 17 -5.39 -7.95 19.52
C ALA A 17 -4.91 -7.26 20.80
N PRO A 18 -3.81 -6.48 20.82
CA PRO A 18 -3.37 -5.80 22.04
C PRO A 18 -4.43 -4.85 22.61
N PHE A 19 -5.18 -4.15 21.74
CA PHE A 19 -6.27 -3.27 22.17
C PHE A 19 -7.41 -4.08 22.77
N TYR A 20 -7.88 -5.13 22.09
CA TYR A 20 -8.97 -5.97 22.61
C TYR A 20 -8.58 -6.73 23.88
N LEU A 21 -7.31 -7.09 24.07
CA LEU A 21 -6.82 -7.66 25.34
C LEU A 21 -6.91 -6.64 26.48
N VAL A 22 -6.56 -5.38 26.24
CA VAL A 22 -6.73 -4.31 27.24
C VAL A 22 -8.21 -4.13 27.58
N VAL A 23 -9.10 -4.11 26.58
CA VAL A 23 -10.55 -4.02 26.81
C VAL A 23 -11.07 -5.24 27.59
N LEU A 24 -10.60 -6.45 27.25
CA LEU A 24 -10.94 -7.68 27.96
C LEU A 24 -10.56 -7.60 29.44
N VAL A 25 -9.30 -7.23 29.74
CA VAL A 25 -8.81 -7.12 31.12
C VAL A 25 -9.61 -6.05 31.88
N TRP A 26 -9.92 -4.93 31.23
CA TRP A 26 -10.72 -3.86 31.81
C TRP A 26 -12.15 -4.29 32.14
N ASP A 27 -12.83 -4.97 31.21
CA ASP A 27 -14.18 -5.49 31.41
C ASP A 27 -14.21 -6.57 32.49
N MET A 28 -13.23 -7.47 32.52
CA MET A 28 -13.08 -8.48 33.58
C MET A 28 -12.89 -7.84 34.95
N ALA A 29 -12.03 -6.80 35.05
CA ALA A 29 -11.83 -6.06 36.30
C ALA A 29 -13.11 -5.37 36.78
N ARG A 30 -13.96 -4.91 35.84
CA ARG A 30 -15.27 -4.30 36.13
C ARG A 30 -16.42 -5.31 36.25
N ARG A 31 -16.16 -6.61 36.08
CA ARG A 31 -17.16 -7.69 36.06
C ARG A 31 -18.28 -7.45 35.03
N GLN A 32 -17.95 -6.83 33.90
CA GLN A 32 -18.87 -6.58 32.79
C GLN A 32 -18.64 -7.61 31.67
N ASN A 33 -19.70 -7.93 30.93
CA ASN A 33 -19.63 -8.74 29.70
C ASN A 33 -18.93 -10.12 29.83
N TYR A 34 -18.90 -10.74 31.02
CA TYR A 34 -18.15 -12.00 31.25
C TYR A 34 -18.55 -13.13 30.30
N ARG A 35 -19.85 -13.27 29.99
CA ARG A 35 -20.36 -14.31 29.08
C ARG A 35 -19.79 -14.13 27.69
N PHE A 36 -19.78 -12.89 27.19
CA PHE A 36 -19.20 -12.56 25.89
C PHE A 36 -17.72 -12.93 25.86
N TRP A 37 -16.93 -12.46 26.83
CA TRP A 37 -15.49 -12.74 26.88
C TRP A 37 -15.19 -14.23 27.01
N LEU A 38 -15.93 -14.97 27.84
CA LEU A 38 -15.78 -16.42 27.96
C LEU A 38 -16.07 -17.13 26.63
N THR A 39 -17.16 -16.79 25.96
CA THR A 39 -17.49 -17.38 24.64
C THR A 39 -16.45 -17.04 23.58
N ALA A 40 -15.97 -15.79 23.55
CA ALA A 40 -14.96 -15.34 22.59
C ALA A 40 -13.62 -16.04 22.81
N VAL A 41 -13.15 -16.13 24.06
CA VAL A 41 -11.89 -16.82 24.40
C VAL A 41 -12.01 -18.32 24.15
N ALA A 42 -13.13 -18.95 24.52
CA ALA A 42 -13.34 -20.37 24.26
C ALA A 42 -13.35 -20.68 22.76
N LEU A 43 -14.09 -19.92 21.96
CA LEU A 43 -14.15 -20.10 20.52
C LEU A 43 -12.79 -19.82 19.85
N GLY A 44 -12.11 -18.74 20.26
CA GLY A 44 -10.76 -18.41 19.80
C GLY A 44 -9.75 -19.51 20.14
N GLY A 45 -9.84 -20.09 21.33
CA GLY A 45 -9.02 -21.22 21.77
C GLY A 45 -9.26 -22.48 20.94
N VAL A 46 -10.52 -22.83 20.66
CA VAL A 46 -10.87 -23.98 19.80
C VAL A 46 -10.34 -23.79 18.38
N LEU A 47 -10.51 -22.60 17.80
CA LEU A 47 -9.99 -22.29 16.46
C LEU A 47 -8.46 -22.32 16.41
N LEU A 48 -7.78 -21.78 17.42
CA LEU A 48 -6.33 -21.82 17.53
C LEU A 48 -5.82 -23.25 17.67
N ALA A 49 -6.46 -24.07 18.53
CA ALA A 49 -6.10 -25.47 18.70
C ALA A 49 -6.29 -26.26 17.40
N ALA A 50 -7.40 -26.07 16.69
CA ALA A 50 -7.64 -26.70 15.39
C ALA A 50 -6.58 -26.30 14.36
N TYR A 51 -6.19 -25.02 14.32
CA TYR A 51 -5.14 -24.51 13.44
C TYR A 51 -3.77 -25.11 13.75
N LEU A 52 -3.38 -25.18 15.03
CA LEU A 52 -2.11 -25.76 15.46
C LEU A 52 -2.07 -27.27 15.20
N LEU A 53 -3.17 -27.97 15.43
CA LEU A 53 -3.30 -29.41 15.16
C LEU A 53 -3.20 -29.71 13.66
N TYR A 54 -3.84 -28.88 12.82
CA TYR A 54 -3.74 -28.99 11.37
C TYR A 54 -2.30 -28.88 10.87
N TYR A 55 -1.52 -27.90 11.36
CA TYR A 55 -0.11 -27.77 11.01
C TYR A 55 0.72 -28.93 11.55
N HIS A 56 0.48 -29.35 12.79
CA HIS A 56 1.17 -30.49 13.37
C HIS A 56 0.95 -31.78 12.56
N ALA A 57 -0.27 -32.04 12.11
CA ALA A 57 -0.59 -33.21 11.29
C ALA A 57 0.11 -33.21 9.91
N LEU A 58 0.31 -32.03 9.31
CA LEU A 58 0.93 -31.91 7.98
C LEU A 58 2.46 -31.84 8.01
N THR A 59 3.04 -31.16 9.00
CA THR A 59 4.49 -30.85 9.01
C THR A 59 5.22 -31.43 10.21
N GLY A 60 4.52 -32.06 11.16
CA GLY A 60 5.08 -32.49 12.44
C GLY A 60 5.36 -31.35 13.43
N ASP A 61 5.03 -30.10 13.07
CA ASP A 61 5.37 -28.90 13.83
C ASP A 61 4.16 -27.98 13.95
N SER A 62 3.59 -27.87 15.15
CA SER A 62 2.43 -27.02 15.42
C SER A 62 2.70 -25.54 15.17
N LEU A 63 3.95 -25.12 15.34
CA LEU A 63 4.40 -23.73 15.17
C LEU A 63 5.14 -23.51 13.85
N TYR A 64 4.98 -24.42 12.88
CA TYR A 64 5.65 -24.40 11.58
C TYR A 64 5.69 -23.02 10.92
N ARG A 65 4.57 -22.28 10.99
CA ARG A 65 4.48 -20.92 10.41
C ARG A 65 5.37 -19.90 11.10
N ILE A 66 5.53 -19.97 12.43
CA ILE A 66 6.41 -19.07 13.19
C ILE A 66 7.86 -19.40 12.82
N HIS A 67 8.22 -20.69 12.88
CA HIS A 67 9.58 -21.12 12.52
C HIS A 67 9.94 -20.81 11.06
N LEU A 68 8.98 -20.90 10.13
CA LEU A 68 9.20 -20.52 8.73
C LEU A 68 9.49 -19.01 8.58
N ILE A 69 8.74 -18.16 9.31
CA ILE A 69 8.96 -16.71 9.32
C ILE A 69 10.33 -16.40 9.92
N GLU A 70 10.68 -17.04 11.04
CA GLU A 70 11.98 -16.87 11.68
C GLU A 70 13.12 -17.26 10.74
N ARG A 71 13.08 -18.45 10.14
CA ARG A 71 14.09 -18.87 9.14
C ARG A 71 14.20 -17.88 7.99
N THR A 72 13.07 -17.41 7.46
CA THR A 72 13.07 -16.42 6.37
C THR A 72 13.74 -15.11 6.80
N ASN A 73 13.45 -14.64 8.01
CA ASN A 73 14.11 -13.47 8.59
C ASN A 73 15.61 -13.72 8.84
N GLU A 74 16.01 -14.94 9.18
CA GLU A 74 17.42 -15.31 9.30
C GLU A 74 18.16 -15.26 7.96
N PHE A 75 17.53 -15.74 6.88
CA PHE A 75 18.10 -15.62 5.52
C PHE A 75 18.24 -14.16 5.06
N MET A 76 17.42 -13.25 5.59
CA MET A 76 17.53 -11.80 5.34
C MET A 76 18.47 -11.08 6.33
N LYS A 77 19.27 -11.78 7.15
CA LYS A 77 20.19 -11.18 8.14
C LYS A 77 21.17 -10.15 7.56
N SER A 78 21.55 -10.22 6.28
CA SER A 78 22.45 -9.24 5.66
C SER A 78 21.87 -7.82 5.57
N SER A 79 20.55 -7.65 5.72
CA SER A 79 19.86 -6.36 5.80
C SER A 79 19.36 -6.01 7.21
N ASN A 80 19.80 -6.73 8.26
CA ASN A 80 19.33 -6.51 9.62
C ASN A 80 19.90 -5.23 10.27
N TYR A 81 19.00 -4.44 10.86
CA TYR A 81 19.27 -3.18 11.57
C TYR A 81 20.28 -3.30 12.73
N LEU A 82 20.38 -4.48 13.36
CA LEU A 82 21.25 -4.68 14.53
C LEU A 82 22.74 -4.78 14.21
N HIS A 83 23.11 -5.22 13.00
CA HIS A 83 24.52 -5.47 12.62
C HIS A 83 25.00 -4.54 11.51
N GLY A 84 24.13 -4.13 10.57
CA GLY A 84 24.54 -3.27 9.45
C GLY A 84 24.05 -1.82 9.49
N LEU A 85 22.89 -1.54 10.11
CA LEU A 85 22.11 -0.32 9.85
C LEU A 85 21.55 0.34 11.12
N ARG A 86 22.35 0.43 12.20
CA ARG A 86 21.91 1.03 13.47
C ARG A 86 21.46 2.49 13.33
N HIS A 87 22.06 3.23 12.41
CA HIS A 87 21.69 4.62 12.14
C HIS A 87 20.31 4.73 11.49
N GLU A 88 19.94 3.76 10.67
CA GLU A 88 18.59 3.69 10.08
C GLU A 88 17.53 3.30 11.11
N LEU A 89 17.89 2.53 12.14
CA LEU A 89 16.98 2.18 13.23
C LEU A 89 16.44 3.42 13.96
N LEU A 90 17.32 4.40 14.23
CA LEU A 90 16.91 5.65 14.86
C LEU A 90 15.92 6.40 13.97
N GLY A 91 16.19 6.48 12.66
CA GLY A 91 15.26 7.04 11.68
C GLY A 91 13.92 6.32 11.68
N ARG A 92 13.95 4.97 11.70
CA ARG A 92 12.75 4.11 11.71
C ARG A 92 11.88 4.30 12.96
N LEU A 93 12.49 4.60 14.10
CA LEU A 93 11.78 4.81 15.36
C LEU A 93 11.31 6.26 15.57
N THR A 94 11.85 7.24 14.84
CA THR A 94 11.58 8.67 15.11
C THR A 94 10.78 9.35 14.01
N TRP A 95 11.32 9.50 12.80
CA TRP A 95 10.74 10.36 11.77
C TRP A 95 10.28 9.62 10.52
N GLN A 96 10.86 8.45 10.21
CA GLN A 96 10.50 7.72 8.98
C GLN A 96 9.01 7.33 8.92
N PRO A 97 8.35 6.87 10.01
CA PRO A 97 6.92 6.57 9.94
C PRO A 97 6.08 7.82 9.63
N ILE A 98 6.45 8.98 10.19
CA ILE A 98 5.77 10.25 9.91
C ILE A 98 5.98 10.64 8.45
N ALA A 99 7.22 10.66 7.97
CA ALA A 99 7.53 10.94 6.57
C ALA A 99 6.78 10.00 5.63
N PHE A 100 6.77 8.71 5.94
CA PHE A 100 6.04 7.70 5.20
C PHE A 100 4.52 7.98 5.15
N PHE A 101 3.88 8.29 6.28
CA PHE A 101 2.44 8.63 6.29
C PHE A 101 2.11 9.87 5.46
N VAL A 102 3.02 10.85 5.46
CA VAL A 102 2.93 12.05 4.62
C VAL A 102 3.15 11.68 3.15
N GLU A 103 4.06 10.76 2.82
CA GLU A 103 4.31 10.26 1.46
C GLU A 103 3.12 9.51 0.86
N ILE A 104 2.44 8.68 1.65
CA ILE A 104 1.32 7.88 1.17
C ILE A 104 -0.05 8.58 1.22
N GLY A 105 -0.09 9.88 1.52
CA GLY A 105 -1.35 10.65 1.46
C GLY A 105 -2.18 10.66 2.76
N LEU A 106 -1.70 10.12 3.88
CA LEU A 106 -2.50 9.97 5.11
C LEU A 106 -2.44 11.18 6.05
N ALA A 107 -1.63 12.20 5.75
CA ALA A 107 -1.47 13.36 6.62
C ALA A 107 -2.81 14.05 7.00
N PRO A 108 -3.77 14.29 6.09
CA PRO A 108 -5.04 14.91 6.46
C PRO A 108 -5.83 14.09 7.48
N ALA A 109 -5.85 12.77 7.33
CA ALA A 109 -6.55 11.88 8.24
C ALA A 109 -5.91 11.88 9.64
N PHE A 110 -4.57 11.85 9.73
CA PHE A 110 -3.86 11.96 11.01
C PHE A 110 -4.06 13.31 11.70
N LEU A 111 -4.05 14.41 10.95
CA LEU A 111 -4.29 15.74 11.51
C LEU A 111 -5.71 15.87 12.07
N LEU A 112 -6.71 15.34 11.35
CA LEU A 112 -8.09 15.28 11.82
C LEU A 112 -8.23 14.36 13.05
N ALA A 113 -7.59 13.19 13.04
CA ALA A 113 -7.58 12.30 14.22
C ALA A 113 -6.88 12.95 15.43
N GLY A 114 -5.82 13.75 15.20
CA GLY A 114 -5.16 14.54 16.24
C GLY A 114 -6.07 15.61 16.83
N VAL A 115 -6.88 16.26 16.00
CA VAL A 115 -7.96 17.14 16.47
C VAL A 115 -8.94 16.35 17.34
N ALA A 116 -9.41 15.18 16.90
CA ALA A 116 -10.30 14.36 17.70
C ALA A 116 -9.69 14.00 19.07
N ALA A 117 -8.40 13.60 19.11
CA ALA A 117 -7.70 13.26 20.34
C ALA A 117 -7.67 14.43 21.35
N LEU A 118 -7.29 15.62 20.87
CA LEU A 118 -7.22 16.83 21.69
C LEU A 118 -8.60 17.28 22.19
N SER A 119 -9.64 17.16 21.37
CA SER A 119 -11.02 17.47 21.77
C SER A 119 -11.60 16.45 22.75
N TRP A 120 -11.23 15.18 22.62
CA TRP A 120 -11.59 14.14 23.58
C TRP A 120 -10.93 14.40 24.95
N CYS A 121 -9.64 14.77 25.00
CA CYS A 121 -8.98 15.19 26.24
C CYS A 121 -9.65 16.39 26.91
N ARG A 122 -10.30 17.26 26.13
CA ARG A 122 -11.10 18.41 26.61
C ARG A 122 -12.55 18.05 26.93
N LYS A 123 -12.92 16.76 26.92
CA LYS A 123 -14.27 16.24 27.16
C LYS A 123 -15.34 16.81 26.21
N ARG A 124 -14.96 17.18 24.98
CA ARG A 124 -15.89 17.69 23.95
C ARG A 124 -16.50 16.60 23.07
N LEU A 125 -15.94 15.40 23.11
CA LEU A 125 -16.37 14.25 22.32
C LEU A 125 -16.94 13.14 23.21
N SER A 126 -17.74 12.26 22.61
CA SER A 126 -18.35 11.10 23.26
C SER A 126 -17.31 10.04 23.68
N SER A 127 -17.75 9.10 24.51
CA SER A 127 -16.97 7.91 24.87
C SER A 127 -16.61 7.05 23.66
N GLU A 128 -17.46 7.02 22.64
CA GLU A 128 -17.22 6.30 21.37
C GLU A 128 -15.96 6.81 20.65
N ALA A 129 -15.73 8.14 20.64
CA ALA A 129 -14.52 8.70 20.06
C ALA A 129 -13.27 8.19 20.80
N GLY A 130 -13.34 8.10 22.13
CA GLY A 130 -12.26 7.55 22.97
C GLY A 130 -11.93 6.10 22.62
N PHE A 131 -12.93 5.27 22.32
CA PHE A 131 -12.72 3.88 21.87
C PHE A 131 -11.93 3.83 20.56
N TRP A 132 -12.37 4.57 19.54
CA TRP A 132 -11.71 4.57 18.23
C TRP A 132 -10.32 5.20 18.26
N LEU A 133 -10.13 6.26 19.06
CA LEU A 133 -8.82 6.87 19.29
C LEU A 133 -7.87 5.93 20.03
N GLY A 134 -8.36 5.18 21.02
CA GLY A 134 -7.58 4.15 21.71
C GLY A 134 -7.16 3.02 20.76
N LEU A 135 -8.08 2.54 19.92
CA LEU A 135 -7.77 1.53 18.91
C LEU A 135 -6.75 2.06 17.89
N LEU A 136 -6.93 3.30 17.41
CA LEU A 136 -5.96 3.98 16.53
C LEU A 136 -4.57 4.06 17.19
N LEU A 137 -4.49 4.47 18.45
CA LEU A 137 -3.22 4.65 19.15
C LEU A 137 -2.48 3.31 19.31
N VAL A 138 -3.19 2.25 19.73
CA VAL A 138 -2.57 0.93 19.91
C VAL A 138 -2.14 0.33 18.58
N THR A 139 -2.96 0.45 17.54
CA THR A 139 -2.62 -0.04 16.19
C THR A 139 -1.47 0.74 15.58
N LEU A 140 -1.44 2.07 15.76
CA LEU A 140 -0.31 2.91 15.37
C LEU A 140 0.96 2.51 16.12
N ALA A 141 0.88 2.26 17.43
CA ALA A 141 2.03 1.81 18.21
C ALA A 141 2.54 0.44 17.74
N CYS A 142 1.64 -0.50 17.42
CA CYS A 142 2.02 -1.81 16.87
C CYS A 142 2.66 -1.68 15.48
N TYR A 143 2.17 -0.80 14.62
CA TYR A 143 2.79 -0.53 13.32
C TYR A 143 4.15 0.17 13.44
N TRP A 144 4.25 1.13 14.35
CA TRP A 144 5.44 1.95 14.52
C TRP A 144 6.56 1.16 15.18
N LEU A 145 6.25 0.48 16.29
CA LEU A 145 7.23 -0.16 17.18
C LEU A 145 7.23 -1.69 17.06
N GLY A 146 6.26 -2.30 16.37
CA GLY A 146 6.15 -3.75 16.29
C GLY A 146 7.29 -4.41 15.51
N SER A 147 7.46 -5.72 15.77
CA SER A 147 8.48 -6.53 15.14
C SER A 147 7.92 -7.73 14.39
N THR A 148 8.60 -8.12 13.31
CA THR A 148 8.28 -9.32 12.51
C THR A 148 8.98 -10.59 13.01
N SER A 149 9.80 -10.51 14.06
CA SER A 149 10.49 -11.66 14.67
C SER A 149 10.37 -11.61 16.19
N LEU A 150 10.32 -12.79 16.82
CA LEU A 150 10.29 -12.93 18.28
C LEU A 150 11.69 -13.00 18.89
N VAL A 151 12.69 -13.42 18.10
CA VAL A 151 14.08 -13.62 18.57
C VAL A 151 14.88 -12.32 18.51
N GLN A 152 14.67 -11.52 17.47
CA GLN A 152 15.41 -10.28 17.24
C GLN A 152 14.46 -9.17 16.82
N TYR A 153 14.76 -7.93 17.23
CA TYR A 153 13.96 -6.79 16.82
C TYR A 153 14.18 -6.47 15.33
N THR A 154 13.23 -6.91 14.51
CA THR A 154 13.12 -6.56 13.10
C THR A 154 11.87 -5.68 12.92
N PRO A 155 12.00 -4.34 12.79
CA PRO A 155 10.84 -3.47 12.70
C PRO A 155 10.01 -3.77 11.45
N ILE A 156 8.70 -3.60 11.54
CA ILE A 156 7.78 -3.80 10.40
C ILE A 156 8.18 -2.85 9.26
N THR A 157 8.28 -3.39 8.04
CA THR A 157 8.65 -2.61 6.85
C THR A 157 7.60 -1.55 6.53
N LEU A 158 8.04 -0.33 6.24
CA LEU A 158 7.16 0.79 5.87
C LEU A 158 6.70 0.62 4.40
N LEU A 159 5.65 -0.17 4.21
CA LEU A 159 5.04 -0.42 2.90
C LEU A 159 3.57 -0.02 2.95
N PRO A 160 3.00 0.59 1.89
CA PRO A 160 1.61 1.05 1.90
C PRO A 160 0.59 -0.04 2.27
N ARG A 161 0.84 -1.30 1.88
CA ARG A 161 -0.05 -2.41 2.25
C ARG A 161 -0.08 -2.70 3.76
N MET A 162 1.00 -2.39 4.49
CA MET A 162 1.11 -2.65 5.93
C MET A 162 0.34 -1.62 6.77
N THR A 163 -0.11 -0.49 6.18
CA THR A 163 -0.98 0.47 6.87
C THR A 163 -2.45 0.12 6.74
N THR A 164 -2.82 -0.87 5.94
CA THR A 164 -4.23 -1.24 5.74
C THR A 164 -4.98 -1.54 7.04
N PRO A 165 -4.39 -2.17 8.08
CA PRO A 165 -5.05 -2.33 9.37
C PRO A 165 -5.26 -1.01 10.13
N LEU A 166 -4.42 0.00 9.88
CA LEU A 166 -4.51 1.30 10.54
C LEU A 166 -5.63 2.18 9.96
N LEU A 167 -6.00 1.96 8.69
CA LEU A 167 -6.93 2.83 7.98
C LEU A 167 -8.33 2.90 8.60
N PRO A 168 -9.00 1.80 8.98
CA PRO A 168 -10.35 1.89 9.55
C PRO A 168 -10.43 2.74 10.83
N PRO A 169 -9.63 2.49 11.89
CA PRO A 169 -9.70 3.30 13.09
C PRO A 169 -9.23 4.74 12.83
N LEU A 170 -8.25 4.95 11.93
CA LEU A 170 -7.81 6.27 11.54
C LEU A 170 -8.92 7.08 10.87
N CYS A 171 -9.62 6.52 9.88
CA CYS A 171 -10.69 7.20 9.16
C CYS A 171 -11.89 7.52 10.07
N ILE A 172 -12.26 6.60 10.97
CA ILE A 172 -13.35 6.84 11.93
C ILE A 172 -12.94 7.92 12.93
N ALA A 173 -11.73 7.87 13.49
CA ALA A 173 -11.21 8.92 14.37
C ALA A 173 -11.12 10.28 13.66
N ALA A 174 -10.67 10.29 12.40
CA ALA A 174 -10.64 11.49 11.57
C ALA A 174 -12.04 12.07 11.33
N GLY A 175 -13.07 11.22 11.21
CA GLY A 175 -14.47 11.65 11.11
C GLY A 175 -14.95 12.44 12.33
N PHE A 176 -14.60 12.01 13.55
CA PHE A 176 -14.88 12.78 14.77
C PHE A 176 -14.15 14.14 14.78
N GLY A 177 -12.90 14.16 14.30
CA GLY A 177 -12.12 15.38 14.18
C GLY A 177 -12.69 16.34 13.14
N LEU A 178 -13.13 15.81 12.00
CA LEU A 178 -13.79 16.59 10.96
C LEU A 178 -15.09 17.22 11.47
N ARG A 179 -15.91 16.45 12.21
CA ARG A 179 -17.12 16.96 12.84
C ARG A 179 -16.81 18.13 13.78
N GLU A 180 -15.77 18.00 14.60
CA GLU A 180 -15.36 19.07 15.52
C GLU A 180 -14.87 20.31 14.77
N VAL A 181 -14.05 20.12 13.73
CA VAL A 181 -13.54 21.20 12.86
C VAL A 181 -14.69 21.94 12.20
N VAL A 182 -15.68 21.22 11.69
CA VAL A 182 -16.84 21.77 10.99
C VAL A 182 -17.77 22.52 11.93
N ASN A 183 -18.08 21.96 13.09
CA ASN A 183 -19.05 22.54 14.02
C ASN A 183 -18.46 23.68 14.86
N SER A 184 -17.30 23.47 15.47
CA SER A 184 -16.71 24.41 16.44
C SER A 184 -15.68 25.35 15.83
N GLY A 185 -15.16 25.02 14.66
CA GLY A 185 -14.01 25.73 14.07
C GLY A 185 -12.66 25.41 14.70
N TRP A 186 -12.65 24.59 15.74
CA TRP A 186 -11.45 24.26 16.47
C TRP A 186 -10.48 23.42 15.62
N GLY A 187 -9.19 23.74 15.68
CA GLY A 187 -8.14 23.03 14.94
C GLY A 187 -7.93 23.46 13.47
N ARG A 188 -8.84 24.24 12.86
CA ARG A 188 -8.74 24.66 11.44
C ARG A 188 -7.41 25.30 11.07
N VAL A 189 -6.95 26.24 11.88
CA VAL A 189 -5.69 26.97 11.65
C VAL A 189 -4.51 25.99 11.64
N TRP A 190 -4.44 25.10 12.64
CA TRP A 190 -3.37 24.14 12.77
C TRP A 190 -3.36 23.13 11.62
N ILE A 191 -4.53 22.61 11.23
CA ILE A 191 -4.66 21.73 10.06
C ILE A 191 -4.17 22.45 8.80
N GLY A 192 -4.65 23.67 8.56
CA GLY A 192 -4.29 24.46 7.38
C GLY A 192 -2.78 24.69 7.30
N VAL A 193 -2.16 25.16 8.38
CA VAL A 193 -0.72 25.42 8.45
C VAL A 193 0.09 24.13 8.27
N LEU A 194 -0.25 23.05 8.97
CA LEU A 194 0.51 21.80 8.88
C LEU A 194 0.39 21.15 7.50
N LEU A 195 -0.78 21.23 6.85
CA LEU A 195 -0.94 20.76 5.47
C LEU A 195 -0.16 21.62 4.47
N LEU A 196 -0.10 22.94 4.65
CA LEU A 196 0.73 23.80 3.80
C LEU A 196 2.22 23.51 3.98
N VAL A 197 2.68 23.28 5.22
CA VAL A 197 4.06 22.85 5.48
C VAL A 197 4.35 21.50 4.83
N ALA A 198 3.43 20.53 4.95
CA ALA A 198 3.56 19.24 4.25
C ALA A 198 3.54 19.41 2.73
N ALA A 199 2.75 20.33 2.19
CA ALA A 199 2.73 20.62 0.75
C ALA A 199 4.06 21.19 0.26
N LEU A 200 4.69 22.08 1.03
CA LEU A 200 6.00 22.66 0.71
C LEU A 200 7.14 21.63 0.81
N TRP A 201 7.05 20.69 1.76
CA TRP A 201 7.97 19.57 1.85
C TRP A 201 7.87 18.66 0.62
N MET A 202 6.65 18.44 0.13
CA MET A 202 6.41 17.51 -0.98
C MET A 202 6.70 18.12 -2.35
N HIS A 203 7.42 17.37 -3.18
CA HIS A 203 7.70 17.72 -4.58
C HIS A 203 6.95 16.81 -5.58
N ASN A 204 5.78 16.29 -5.19
CA ASN A 204 4.98 15.36 -5.98
C ASN A 204 3.49 15.75 -5.96
N LEU A 205 2.61 14.88 -6.49
CA LEU A 205 1.17 15.13 -6.54
C LEU A 205 0.53 15.38 -5.17
N MET A 206 1.08 14.79 -4.10
CA MET A 206 0.58 15.00 -2.74
C MET A 206 0.72 16.46 -2.32
N SER A 207 1.68 17.20 -2.88
CA SER A 207 1.79 18.65 -2.67
C SER A 207 0.53 19.39 -3.11
N LEU A 208 -0.09 19.01 -4.23
CA LEU A 208 -1.35 19.62 -4.69
C LEU A 208 -2.53 19.24 -3.79
N VAL A 209 -2.60 17.99 -3.34
CA VAL A 209 -3.64 17.51 -2.42
C VAL A 209 -3.54 18.27 -1.09
N TYR A 210 -2.35 18.33 -0.51
CA TYR A 210 -2.09 19.00 0.77
C TYR A 210 -2.21 20.51 0.66
N GLY A 211 -1.71 21.10 -0.43
CA GLY A 211 -1.80 22.53 -0.70
C GLY A 211 -3.25 22.97 -0.87
N GLY A 212 -4.04 22.23 -1.66
CA GLY A 212 -5.47 22.52 -1.85
C GLY A 212 -6.25 22.50 -0.54
N LEU A 213 -6.08 21.44 0.26
CA LEU A 213 -6.73 21.34 1.58
C LEU A 213 -6.19 22.37 2.59
N GLY A 214 -4.89 22.62 2.58
CA GLY A 214 -4.23 23.59 3.44
C GLY A 214 -4.73 25.02 3.18
N LEU A 215 -4.78 25.42 1.92
CA LEU A 215 -5.35 26.70 1.47
C LEU A 215 -6.83 26.81 1.80
N TYR A 216 -7.59 25.73 1.63
CA TYR A 216 -9.00 25.70 2.00
C TYR A 216 -9.21 25.99 3.49
N PHE A 217 -8.54 25.26 4.39
CA PHE A 217 -8.70 25.45 5.83
C PHE A 217 -8.17 26.81 6.29
N ALA A 218 -6.98 27.21 5.85
CA ALA A 218 -6.39 28.51 6.20
C ALA A 218 -7.24 29.69 5.65
N GLY A 219 -7.67 29.59 4.39
CA GLY A 219 -8.53 30.57 3.73
C GLY A 219 -9.88 30.70 4.41
N SER A 220 -10.49 29.59 4.84
CA SER A 220 -11.76 29.63 5.59
C SER A 220 -11.66 30.43 6.90
N VAL A 221 -10.51 30.36 7.59
CA VAL A 221 -10.27 31.15 8.81
C VAL A 221 -10.03 32.61 8.49
N LEU A 222 -9.26 32.91 7.43
CA LEU A 222 -8.99 34.28 7.01
C LEU A 222 -10.29 34.98 6.59
N LEU A 223 -11.11 34.34 5.77
CA LEU A 223 -12.42 34.86 5.33
C LEU A 223 -13.36 35.10 6.51
N ALA A 224 -13.40 34.19 7.48
CA ALA A 224 -14.19 34.37 8.71
C ALA A 224 -13.71 35.58 9.53
N ARG A 225 -12.39 35.81 9.62
CA ARG A 225 -11.81 36.97 10.35
C ARG A 225 -12.07 38.30 9.67
N LEU A 226 -12.00 38.33 8.35
CA LEU A 226 -12.25 39.54 7.55
C LEU A 226 -13.72 39.96 7.55
N LYS A 227 -14.60 39.21 8.24
CA LYS A 227 -16.06 39.43 8.26
C LYS A 227 -16.65 39.58 6.85
N VAL A 228 -16.00 38.97 5.85
CA VAL A 228 -16.53 38.98 4.48
C VAL A 228 -17.87 38.28 4.53
N SER A 229 -18.92 38.97 4.08
CA SER A 229 -20.33 38.56 4.14
C SER A 229 -20.67 37.28 3.34
N LEU A 230 -19.68 36.46 2.97
CA LEU A 230 -19.95 35.10 2.51
C LEU A 230 -20.40 34.26 3.70
N MET A 231 -21.72 34.24 3.93
CA MET A 231 -22.38 33.40 4.93
C MET A 231 -21.94 31.92 4.84
N TRP A 232 -21.43 31.49 3.69
CA TRP A 232 -21.05 30.09 3.41
C TRP A 232 -19.82 29.60 4.16
N PHE A 233 -18.95 30.49 4.67
CA PHE A 233 -17.71 30.12 5.35
C PHE A 233 -17.78 30.17 6.89
N GLN A 234 -18.92 30.57 7.46
CA GLN A 234 -19.09 30.66 8.90
C GLN A 234 -19.38 29.28 9.52
N THR A 235 -18.69 28.98 10.64
CA THR A 235 -19.00 27.85 11.52
C THR A 235 -20.48 27.84 11.89
N GLY A 236 -21.13 26.67 11.86
CA GLY A 236 -22.53 26.52 12.26
C GLY A 236 -23.55 26.77 11.15
N THR A 237 -23.13 27.20 9.95
CA THR A 237 -24.00 27.24 8.78
C THR A 237 -24.09 25.86 8.12
N PRO A 238 -25.25 25.50 7.52
CA PRO A 238 -25.42 24.20 6.86
C PRO A 238 -24.54 24.05 5.60
N PHE A 239 -24.09 25.17 5.02
CA PHE A 239 -23.25 25.18 3.82
C PHE A 239 -21.79 24.84 4.10
N TYR A 240 -21.26 25.17 5.28
CA TYR A 240 -19.85 24.91 5.60
C TYR A 240 -19.47 23.41 5.61
N PRO A 241 -20.26 22.49 6.22
CA PRO A 241 -20.02 21.05 6.12
C PRO A 241 -19.99 20.56 4.67
N LEU A 242 -20.92 21.03 3.84
CA LEU A 242 -21.00 20.67 2.41
C LEU A 242 -19.73 21.12 1.68
N LEU A 243 -19.33 22.38 1.85
CA LEU A 243 -18.12 22.93 1.26
C LEU A 243 -16.86 22.17 1.70
N THR A 244 -16.77 21.81 2.99
CA THR A 244 -15.65 21.04 3.54
C THR A 244 -15.61 19.64 2.94
N THR A 245 -16.76 19.00 2.79
CA THR A 245 -16.89 17.67 2.19
C THR A 245 -16.51 17.70 0.72
N LEU A 246 -16.95 18.72 -0.03
CA LEU A 246 -16.58 18.91 -1.44
C LEU A 246 -15.08 19.19 -1.60
N ALA A 247 -14.48 20.00 -0.72
CA ALA A 247 -13.04 20.25 -0.74
C ALA A 247 -12.25 18.96 -0.48
N LEU A 248 -12.63 18.19 0.55
CA LEU A 248 -12.03 16.88 0.83
C LEU A 248 -12.20 15.89 -0.32
N ALA A 249 -13.42 15.73 -0.83
CA ALA A 249 -13.72 14.82 -1.93
C ALA A 249 -12.95 15.21 -3.19
N GLY A 250 -12.93 16.50 -3.54
CA GLY A 250 -12.22 17.02 -4.70
C GLY A 250 -10.71 16.79 -4.60
N SER A 251 -10.09 17.15 -3.47
CA SER A 251 -8.65 16.96 -3.27
C SER A 251 -8.26 15.48 -3.23
N LEU A 252 -9.04 14.62 -2.56
CA LEU A 252 -8.75 13.19 -2.47
C LEU A 252 -9.03 12.45 -3.79
N ALA A 253 -9.96 12.93 -4.62
CA ALA A 253 -10.25 12.36 -5.93
C ALA A 253 -9.12 12.61 -6.95
N LEU A 254 -8.24 13.59 -6.74
CA LEU A 254 -7.13 13.90 -7.66
C LEU A 254 -6.24 12.68 -7.94
N LEU A 255 -5.91 11.89 -6.92
CA LEU A 255 -5.05 10.73 -7.10
C LEU A 255 -5.77 9.62 -7.89
N PRO A 256 -6.95 9.11 -7.48
CA PRO A 256 -7.71 8.14 -8.26
C PRO A 256 -7.96 8.59 -9.70
N VAL A 257 -8.42 9.84 -9.90
CA VAL A 257 -8.69 10.38 -11.23
C VAL A 257 -7.42 10.42 -12.07
N ARG A 258 -6.30 10.89 -11.50
CA ARG A 258 -5.01 10.85 -12.21
C ARG A 258 -4.60 9.42 -12.55
N THR A 259 -4.75 8.46 -11.64
CA THR A 259 -4.42 7.05 -11.93
C THR A 259 -5.35 6.41 -12.96
N MET A 260 -6.60 6.86 -13.06
CA MET A 260 -7.53 6.43 -14.11
C MET A 260 -7.21 7.07 -15.46
N LEU A 261 -6.73 8.32 -15.46
CA LEU A 261 -6.38 9.07 -16.66
C LEU A 261 -4.98 8.72 -17.20
N LEU A 262 -4.03 8.43 -16.32
CA LEU A 262 -2.73 7.89 -16.71
C LEU A 262 -2.96 6.49 -17.28
N SER A 263 -2.73 6.34 -18.59
CA SER A 263 -2.63 5.04 -19.24
C SER A 263 -1.75 4.13 -18.39
N SER A 264 -2.21 2.89 -18.13
CA SER A 264 -1.54 1.90 -17.26
C SER A 264 -0.03 2.07 -17.33
N GLU A 265 0.62 2.46 -16.23
CA GLU A 265 2.06 2.77 -16.21
C GLU A 265 2.91 1.62 -16.74
N THR A 266 2.37 0.40 -16.77
CA THR A 266 3.02 -0.80 -17.29
C THR A 266 2.93 -0.97 -18.80
N SER A 267 2.31 -0.04 -19.56
CA SER A 267 1.99 -0.20 -20.99
C SER A 267 1.38 -1.57 -21.34
N TYR A 268 0.59 -2.13 -20.41
CA TYR A 268 0.06 -3.49 -20.52
C TYR A 268 -0.74 -3.68 -21.80
N PHE A 269 -1.65 -2.73 -22.09
CA PHE A 269 -2.50 -2.79 -23.28
C PHE A 269 -1.70 -2.70 -24.57
N SER A 270 -0.72 -1.81 -24.66
CA SER A 270 0.17 -1.72 -25.82
C SER A 270 0.97 -3.00 -26.02
N GLN A 271 1.44 -3.61 -24.93
CA GLN A 271 2.15 -4.89 -24.98
C GLN A 271 1.23 -6.04 -25.41
N ALA A 272 0.00 -6.09 -24.90
CA ALA A 272 -0.98 -7.09 -25.27
C ALA A 272 -1.39 -6.97 -26.73
N LEU A 273 -1.65 -5.75 -27.19
CA LEU A 273 -1.96 -5.46 -28.59
C LEU A 273 -0.81 -5.89 -29.51
N LEU A 274 0.42 -5.57 -29.13
CA LEU A 274 1.61 -5.94 -29.90
C LEU A 274 1.82 -7.47 -29.93
N ILE A 275 1.64 -8.16 -28.80
CA ILE A 275 1.71 -9.64 -28.72
C ILE A 275 0.63 -10.28 -29.59
N GLN A 276 -0.62 -9.85 -29.47
CA GLN A 276 -1.74 -10.42 -30.22
C GLN A 276 -1.61 -10.17 -31.73
N LYS A 277 -1.12 -9.00 -32.12
CA LYS A 277 -0.99 -8.59 -33.53
C LYS A 277 0.19 -9.23 -34.24
N TYR A 278 1.34 -9.35 -33.58
CA TYR A 278 2.59 -9.80 -34.23
C TYR A 278 3.04 -11.21 -33.84
N LEU A 279 2.49 -11.77 -32.76
CA LEU A 279 2.78 -13.13 -32.30
C LEU A 279 1.48 -13.97 -32.20
N PRO A 280 0.68 -14.08 -33.28
CA PRO A 280 -0.59 -14.78 -33.26
C PRO A 280 -0.42 -16.30 -33.17
N ALA A 281 -1.50 -16.98 -32.79
CA ALA A 281 -1.47 -18.38 -32.38
C ALA A 281 -1.22 -19.42 -33.49
N SER A 282 -1.39 -19.04 -34.75
CA SER A 282 -1.53 -19.99 -35.86
C SER A 282 -0.33 -20.07 -36.80
N THR A 283 0.61 -19.13 -36.76
CA THR A 283 1.60 -18.98 -37.84
C THR A 283 3.05 -18.92 -37.38
N THR A 284 3.32 -18.88 -36.07
CA THR A 284 4.63 -18.47 -35.57
C THR A 284 5.23 -19.53 -34.64
N ARG A 285 6.30 -20.19 -35.09
CA ARG A 285 7.16 -21.04 -34.23
C ARG A 285 8.43 -20.29 -33.89
N GLY A 286 8.78 -20.23 -32.61
CA GLY A 286 10.02 -19.59 -32.18
C GLY A 286 10.08 -19.17 -30.72
N HIS A 287 11.09 -18.37 -30.43
CA HIS A 287 11.43 -17.95 -29.07
C HIS A 287 11.15 -16.48 -28.86
N VAL A 288 10.52 -16.13 -27.74
CA VAL A 288 10.23 -14.73 -27.38
C VAL A 288 10.95 -14.39 -26.08
N PHE A 289 11.96 -13.54 -26.19
CA PHE A 289 12.74 -13.06 -25.06
C PHE A 289 12.07 -11.86 -24.39
N VAL A 290 11.85 -11.97 -23.09
CA VAL A 290 11.07 -11.01 -22.31
C VAL A 290 11.67 -10.83 -20.91
N ASN A 291 11.11 -9.90 -20.13
CA ASN A 291 11.49 -9.77 -18.72
C ASN A 291 11.00 -10.98 -17.89
N ASP A 292 11.61 -11.19 -16.71
CA ASP A 292 11.30 -12.34 -15.83
C ASP A 292 9.81 -12.44 -15.46
N HIS A 293 9.11 -11.30 -15.38
CA HIS A 293 7.70 -11.24 -15.03
C HIS A 293 6.81 -11.74 -16.17
N LEU A 294 7.01 -11.22 -17.38
CA LEU A 294 6.29 -11.62 -18.59
C LEU A 294 6.57 -13.08 -18.94
N ALA A 295 7.79 -13.57 -18.75
CA ALA A 295 8.13 -14.98 -18.97
C ALA A 295 7.29 -15.94 -18.11
N ARG A 296 6.80 -15.49 -16.95
CA ARG A 296 5.92 -16.29 -16.07
C ARG A 296 4.43 -16.05 -16.32
N GLN A 297 4.08 -14.94 -16.96
CA GLN A 297 2.70 -14.47 -17.09
C GLN A 297 2.23 -14.31 -18.54
N TYR A 298 3.02 -14.71 -19.53
CA TYR A 298 2.63 -14.66 -20.93
C TYR A 298 1.30 -15.37 -21.24
N PRO A 299 0.83 -16.42 -20.52
CA PRO A 299 -0.49 -16.98 -20.79
C PRO A 299 -1.64 -15.98 -20.63
N PHE A 300 -1.51 -14.98 -19.75
CA PHE A 300 -2.53 -13.93 -19.59
C PHE A 300 -2.72 -13.06 -20.85
N TYR A 301 -1.69 -12.93 -21.67
CA TYR A 301 -1.74 -12.14 -22.90
C TYR A 301 -2.48 -12.86 -24.04
N TYR A 302 -2.75 -14.15 -23.85
CA TYR A 302 -3.41 -15.05 -24.79
C TYR A 302 -4.70 -15.66 -24.22
N ASP A 303 -5.30 -15.06 -23.18
CA ASP A 303 -6.48 -15.63 -22.50
C ASP A 303 -6.29 -17.10 -22.08
N PHE A 304 -5.07 -17.45 -21.67
CA PHE A 304 -4.59 -18.79 -21.34
C PHE A 304 -4.57 -19.80 -22.50
N GLN A 305 -4.81 -19.36 -23.73
CA GLN A 305 -4.72 -20.15 -24.96
C GLN A 305 -3.40 -19.86 -25.68
N VAL A 306 -2.29 -20.31 -25.07
CA VAL A 306 -0.95 -20.06 -25.61
C VAL A 306 -0.76 -20.76 -26.96
N PRO A 307 -0.22 -20.07 -27.98
CA PRO A 307 0.16 -20.65 -29.27
C PRO A 307 1.08 -21.88 -29.14
N LEU A 308 0.70 -23.00 -29.77
CA LEU A 308 1.54 -24.20 -29.86
C LEU A 308 2.74 -23.92 -30.77
N GLY A 309 3.86 -23.48 -30.19
CA GLY A 309 5.09 -23.19 -30.93
C GLY A 309 5.84 -21.94 -30.49
N LEU A 310 5.25 -21.12 -29.61
CA LEU A 310 5.95 -20.00 -28.98
C LEU A 310 6.42 -20.41 -27.59
N THR A 311 7.69 -20.12 -27.30
CA THR A 311 8.24 -20.30 -25.96
C THR A 311 8.83 -18.99 -25.47
N TYR A 312 8.41 -18.58 -24.27
CA TYR A 312 8.86 -17.33 -23.66
C TYR A 312 10.04 -17.59 -22.73
N TYR A 313 11.11 -16.83 -22.91
CA TYR A 313 12.31 -16.94 -22.09
C TYR A 313 12.69 -15.60 -21.48
N PRO A 314 13.20 -15.58 -20.23
CA PRO A 314 13.86 -14.42 -19.69
C PRO A 314 15.06 -13.97 -20.55
N TYR A 315 15.31 -12.66 -20.66
CA TYR A 315 16.50 -12.13 -21.37
C TYR A 315 17.83 -12.76 -20.91
N LYS A 316 17.91 -13.21 -19.66
CA LYS A 316 19.14 -13.77 -19.09
C LYS A 316 19.56 -15.12 -19.69
N ILE A 317 18.64 -15.86 -20.30
CA ILE A 317 18.87 -17.22 -20.84
C ILE A 317 19.17 -17.16 -22.36
N ALA A 318 19.13 -15.98 -22.97
CA ALA A 318 19.28 -15.82 -24.41
C ALA A 318 20.56 -16.44 -24.98
N SER A 319 21.68 -16.35 -24.26
CA SER A 319 22.97 -16.93 -24.69
C SER A 319 23.07 -18.45 -24.54
N SER A 320 22.08 -19.09 -23.91
CA SER A 320 22.09 -20.55 -23.64
C SER A 320 21.13 -21.32 -24.53
N ILE A 321 20.38 -20.63 -25.40
CA ILE A 321 19.37 -21.25 -26.27
C ILE A 321 19.96 -21.33 -27.68
N CYS A 322 20.15 -22.55 -28.17
CA CYS A 322 20.50 -22.81 -29.56
C CYS A 322 19.20 -22.89 -30.37
N PRO A 323 18.88 -21.89 -31.23
CA PRO A 323 17.67 -21.95 -32.02
C PRO A 323 17.75 -23.08 -33.06
N GLU A 324 16.63 -23.77 -33.26
CA GLU A 324 16.53 -24.73 -34.37
C GLU A 324 16.56 -23.98 -35.73
N PRO A 325 17.14 -24.59 -36.79
CA PRO A 325 17.08 -24.03 -38.13
C PRO A 325 15.61 -23.88 -38.55
N ASN A 326 15.21 -22.65 -38.90
CA ASN A 326 13.84 -22.17 -39.22
C ASN A 326 13.00 -21.63 -38.05
N GLN A 327 13.52 -21.58 -36.82
CA GLN A 327 12.84 -20.86 -35.75
C GLN A 327 13.27 -19.39 -35.72
N ARG A 328 12.29 -18.49 -35.73
CA ARG A 328 12.55 -17.06 -35.56
C ARG A 328 12.62 -16.73 -34.08
N SER A 329 13.42 -15.74 -33.73
CA SER A 329 13.53 -15.25 -32.37
C SER A 329 13.10 -13.79 -32.30
N TRP A 330 12.32 -13.46 -31.30
CA TRP A 330 11.88 -12.10 -31.01
C TRP A 330 12.32 -11.71 -29.60
N PHE A 331 12.45 -10.41 -29.35
CA PHE A 331 12.37 -9.92 -27.99
C PHE A 331 11.42 -8.74 -27.89
N ILE A 332 10.69 -8.68 -26.78
CA ILE A 332 9.80 -7.58 -26.46
C ILE A 332 10.48 -6.75 -25.39
N LEU A 333 10.64 -5.45 -25.63
CA LEU A 333 11.15 -4.49 -24.66
C LEU A 333 10.03 -3.54 -24.26
N ASN A 334 9.68 -3.54 -22.98
CA ASN A 334 8.73 -2.59 -22.43
C ASN A 334 9.52 -1.52 -21.66
N LEU A 335 9.63 -0.33 -22.27
CA LEU A 335 10.43 0.77 -21.74
C LEU A 335 9.87 1.32 -20.43
N THR A 336 8.59 1.11 -20.14
CA THR A 336 7.99 1.56 -18.87
C THR A 336 8.38 0.71 -17.68
N THR A 337 8.60 -0.60 -17.89
CA THR A 337 8.97 -1.53 -16.81
C THR A 337 10.47 -1.78 -16.74
N THR A 338 11.23 -1.32 -17.74
CA THR A 338 12.66 -1.56 -17.85
C THR A 338 13.43 -0.28 -17.55
N ASN A 339 14.12 -0.23 -16.40
CA ASN A 339 14.98 0.89 -16.01
C ASN A 339 16.09 1.13 -17.07
N THR A 340 16.43 2.39 -17.35
CA THR A 340 17.37 2.82 -18.40
C THR A 340 18.74 2.12 -18.32
N GLN A 341 19.28 1.91 -17.12
CA GLN A 341 20.54 1.17 -16.92
C GLN A 341 20.45 -0.32 -17.28
N ARG A 342 19.26 -0.93 -17.20
CA ARG A 342 19.04 -2.32 -17.63
C ARG A 342 18.80 -2.42 -19.13
N GLN A 343 18.39 -1.33 -19.79
CA GLN A 343 18.10 -1.32 -21.22
C GLN A 343 19.38 -1.53 -22.04
N SER A 344 20.48 -0.85 -21.70
CA SER A 344 21.77 -1.03 -22.39
C SER A 344 22.23 -2.49 -22.33
N GLY A 345 22.24 -3.08 -21.13
CA GLY A 345 22.62 -4.49 -20.94
C GLY A 345 21.68 -5.52 -21.60
N ILE A 346 20.46 -5.13 -22.00
CA ILE A 346 19.59 -5.98 -22.82
C ILE A 346 19.99 -5.86 -24.28
N PHE A 347 20.19 -4.65 -24.79
CA PHE A 347 20.61 -4.45 -26.18
C PHE A 347 21.98 -5.06 -26.50
N ASP A 348 22.89 -5.08 -25.54
CA ASP A 348 24.20 -5.73 -25.69
C ASP A 348 24.09 -7.26 -25.87
N ARG A 349 23.03 -7.88 -25.31
CA ARG A 349 22.76 -9.32 -25.47
C ARG A 349 22.14 -9.67 -26.82
N PHE A 350 21.61 -8.67 -27.52
CA PHE A 350 20.93 -8.83 -28.81
C PHE A 350 21.52 -7.83 -29.82
N PRO A 351 22.79 -7.99 -30.24
CA PRO A 351 23.46 -7.04 -31.13
C PRO A 351 22.81 -7.03 -32.52
N ARG A 352 22.41 -8.19 -33.04
CA ARG A 352 21.72 -8.35 -34.34
C ARG A 352 20.21 -8.32 -34.15
N ARG A 353 19.68 -7.11 -33.98
CA ARG A 353 18.25 -6.87 -33.75
C ARG A 353 17.67 -5.94 -34.82
N ARG A 354 16.43 -6.21 -35.22
CA ARG A 354 15.64 -5.36 -36.12
C ARG A 354 14.32 -5.01 -35.46
N LEU A 355 14.00 -3.73 -35.36
CA LEU A 355 12.70 -3.29 -34.85
C LEU A 355 11.61 -3.71 -35.84
N VAL A 356 10.65 -4.51 -35.37
CA VAL A 356 9.51 -5.01 -36.17
C VAL A 356 8.30 -4.12 -35.97
N ALA A 357 8.02 -3.76 -34.71
CA ALA A 357 6.84 -3.00 -34.34
C ALA A 357 7.09 -2.20 -33.07
N GLN A 358 6.36 -1.10 -32.94
CA GLN A 358 6.33 -0.30 -31.72
C GLN A 358 4.90 0.15 -31.45
N GLU A 359 4.43 -0.06 -30.23
CA GLU A 359 3.13 0.41 -29.74
C GLU A 359 3.38 1.17 -28.43
N GLY A 360 3.28 2.50 -28.47
CA GLY A 360 3.65 3.37 -27.36
C GLY A 360 5.10 3.16 -26.90
N TYR A 361 5.26 2.74 -25.64
CA TYR A 361 6.55 2.46 -24.99
C TYR A 361 6.98 0.99 -25.09
N VAL A 362 6.28 0.18 -25.88
CA VAL A 362 6.61 -1.24 -26.07
C VAL A 362 7.12 -1.46 -27.47
N GLN A 363 8.28 -2.11 -27.57
CA GLN A 363 8.97 -2.37 -28.82
C GLN A 363 9.14 -3.88 -29.01
N LEU A 364 8.85 -4.36 -30.21
CA LEU A 364 9.12 -5.72 -30.65
C LEU A 364 10.30 -5.70 -31.61
N TYR A 365 11.29 -6.52 -31.31
CA TYR A 365 12.44 -6.74 -32.17
C TYR A 365 12.47 -8.19 -32.64
N GLU A 366 12.87 -8.41 -33.88
CA GLU A 366 13.32 -9.70 -34.39
C GLU A 366 14.83 -9.77 -34.19
N VAL A 367 15.33 -10.92 -33.75
CA VAL A 367 16.75 -11.12 -33.44
C VAL A 367 17.32 -12.35 -34.12
N GLU A 368 18.54 -12.19 -34.61
CA GLU A 368 19.37 -13.30 -35.09
C GLU A 368 20.30 -13.69 -33.94
N LEU A 369 20.12 -14.88 -33.40
CA LEU A 369 21.03 -15.44 -32.40
C LEU A 369 22.26 -15.98 -33.14
N GLU A 370 23.45 -15.63 -32.65
CA GLU A 370 24.69 -16.22 -33.15
C GLU A 370 24.74 -17.70 -32.76
N GLN A 371 25.03 -18.56 -33.74
CA GLN A 371 25.17 -20.01 -33.55
C GLN A 371 26.50 -20.37 -32.92
#